data_AF-Q9FF41-F1
#
_entry.id   AF-Q9FF41-F1
#
_cell.length_a   1.000
_cell.length_b   1.000
_cell.length_c   1.000
_cell.angle_alpha   90.00
_cell.angle_beta   90.00
_cell.angle_gamma   90.00
#
_symmetry.space_group_name_H-M   'P 1'
#
loop_
_entity.id
_entity.type
_entity.pdbx_description
1 polymer ?
#
loop_
_entity_poly.entity_id
_entity_poly.type
_entity_poly.pdbx_seq_one_letter_code
_entity_poly.pdbx_strand_id
1 'polypeptide(L)'
;MLNRAMENSDMKRNSSTLLDLPVVKSSLVVEAIHMSRKKLGWYNESRRDSETVKARVEAGLSEVKKSVEELALLIKRSNRSAGFQEKDMEVLKMEEKYAEVMRVLEVVKEEVSRVKLDVSSVLIERVAAEEKVEELRFKTEGGLRLLESLKKEIEVANEEHLMVALGKIEALKGYKEIERQREGKAIKVLDLLVERNKRIKNMLEEAERSKDIEIELFETSTDVEMLETQLKLFKKMERRVQGRDSSSMSRSNRSFGRGKYSLSVLKEVTEGKKEELASVKVEIFRVMTVMDALRNEIIRARDETACLGKILREDDVKIEKLNSKILIEKSKLEVVSIAEERISSLAENFVGSLEKIKKSRNAAKKEEFLFKEEKTVTKAETQKTKLDIDKKESELNSKLDELEKVKHTEALVLEKLESLVEDMMESREMESEHCSTITISRFEYEYLSKHASQAEETAEKKVAAAAAWVEALKASTKSFLMKTETLMRESEMTKAEEEREVFRMERSLSTKRLVEGEIQKIKRNSEAEGYISPKPVGKFTPVQRGKPRRYSSVGTPTFFVIKKKKKVPRLAKFFSRRS
;
A
#
# COMPACT_ATOMS: atom_id res chain seq x y z
N MET A 1 -70.14 -88.85 69.95
CA MET A 1 -70.53 -90.25 70.27
C MET A 1 -69.55 -90.72 71.35
N LEU A 2 -69.88 -90.94 72.62
CA LEU A 2 -71.06 -91.56 73.21
C LEU A 2 -71.53 -90.79 74.45
N ASN A 3 -72.80 -90.40 74.43
CA ASN A 3 -73.64 -90.39 75.61
C ASN A 3 -73.83 -91.83 76.11
N ARG A 4 -73.81 -92.02 77.43
CA ARG A 4 -74.62 -93.00 78.17
C ARG A 4 -74.48 -94.48 77.81
N ALA A 5 -73.46 -95.10 78.37
CA ALA A 5 -73.59 -96.40 79.03
C ALA A 5 -72.56 -96.46 80.16
N MET A 6 -72.98 -96.88 81.35
CA MET A 6 -72.26 -97.74 82.28
C MET A 6 -70.82 -97.32 82.65
N GLU A 7 -70.49 -96.88 83.88
CA GLU A 7 -71.10 -97.26 85.16
C GLU A 7 -71.34 -98.78 85.23
N ASN A 8 -70.29 -99.51 85.59
CA ASN A 8 -70.42 -100.39 86.74
C ASN A 8 -69.24 -100.15 87.67
N SER A 9 -69.34 -98.99 88.31
CA SER A 9 -68.82 -98.73 89.63
C SER A 9 -69.98 -98.22 90.49
N ASP A 10 -70.91 -99.11 90.83
CA ASP A 10 -71.60 -99.10 92.12
C ASP A 10 -70.97 -100.25 92.93
N MET A 11 -70.05 -99.92 93.83
CA MET A 11 -70.37 -99.72 95.25
C MET A 11 -70.75 -101.03 95.95
N LYS A 12 -69.75 -101.72 96.49
CA LYS A 12 -69.89 -102.36 97.80
C LYS A 12 -68.59 -102.21 98.58
N ARG A 13 -68.53 -101.10 99.32
CA ARG A 13 -67.78 -101.02 100.57
C ARG A 13 -68.14 -102.24 101.39
N ASN A 14 -67.13 -102.97 101.85
CA ASN A 14 -66.92 -103.25 103.27
C ASN A 14 -68.22 -103.22 104.12
N SER A 15 -69.11 -104.19 103.91
CA SER A 15 -69.79 -104.78 105.05
C SER A 15 -68.70 -105.64 105.70
N SER A 16 -68.14 -105.19 106.82
CA SER A 16 -68.57 -105.62 108.16
C SER A 16 -68.48 -107.14 108.31
N THR A 17 -68.04 -107.60 109.48
CA THR A 17 -67.94 -109.01 109.91
C THR A 17 -66.61 -109.72 109.60
N LEU A 18 -65.56 -109.31 110.31
CA LEU A 18 -65.05 -110.03 111.49
C LEU A 18 -65.17 -111.57 111.45
N LEU A 19 -64.00 -112.24 111.40
CA LEU A 19 -63.73 -113.64 111.80
C LEU A 19 -64.51 -114.72 111.02
N ASP A 20 -64.00 -115.88 110.69
CA ASP A 20 -62.72 -116.55 110.83
C ASP A 20 -62.89 -117.85 110.02
N LEU A 21 -61.80 -118.58 109.81
CA LEU A 21 -61.78 -120.00 109.42
C LEU A 21 -62.01 -120.30 107.92
N PRO A 22 -61.51 -121.44 107.38
CA PRO A 22 -60.85 -122.58 108.02
C PRO A 22 -59.47 -122.97 107.41
N VAL A 23 -58.64 -123.59 108.25
CA VAL A 23 -57.17 -123.49 108.28
C VAL A 23 -56.39 -124.55 107.49
N VAL A 24 -57.00 -125.51 106.80
CA VAL A 24 -56.25 -126.73 106.40
C VAL A 24 -55.50 -126.64 105.04
N LYS A 25 -55.67 -125.58 104.24
CA LYS A 25 -54.87 -125.31 103.01
C LYS A 25 -53.62 -124.43 103.26
N SER A 26 -53.29 -124.17 104.52
CA SER A 26 -52.26 -123.19 104.92
C SER A 26 -50.82 -123.68 104.73
N SER A 27 -50.45 -124.93 104.99
CA SER A 27 -49.02 -125.32 105.06
C SER A 27 -48.23 -125.19 103.74
N LEU A 28 -48.70 -125.80 102.64
CA LEU A 28 -48.03 -125.75 101.33
C LEU A 28 -48.06 -124.35 100.70
N VAL A 29 -49.14 -123.60 100.94
CA VAL A 29 -49.31 -122.22 100.45
C VAL A 29 -48.41 -121.27 101.24
N VAL A 30 -48.25 -121.49 102.55
CA VAL A 30 -47.39 -120.67 103.42
C VAL A 30 -45.92 -120.83 103.05
N GLU A 31 -45.42 -122.05 102.81
CA GLU A 31 -44.04 -122.25 102.35
C GLU A 31 -43.78 -121.61 100.98
N ALA A 32 -44.69 -121.79 100.02
CA ALA A 32 -44.58 -121.19 98.70
C ALA A 32 -44.62 -119.65 98.76
N ILE A 33 -45.46 -119.07 99.62
CA ILE A 33 -45.55 -117.62 99.86
C ILE A 33 -44.28 -117.10 100.53
N HIS A 34 -43.72 -117.81 101.51
CA HIS A 34 -42.50 -117.39 102.18
C HIS A 34 -41.28 -117.40 101.25
N MET A 35 -41.13 -118.44 100.43
CA MET A 35 -40.05 -118.51 99.43
C MET A 35 -40.20 -117.42 98.37
N SER A 36 -41.44 -117.14 97.93
CA SER A 36 -41.74 -116.07 96.99
C SER A 36 -41.46 -114.69 97.60
N ARG A 37 -41.81 -114.47 98.88
CA ARG A 37 -41.54 -113.21 99.59
C ARG A 37 -40.05 -112.94 99.74
N LYS A 38 -39.25 -113.96 100.08
CA LYS A 38 -37.79 -113.80 100.20
C LYS A 38 -37.13 -113.46 98.86
N LYS A 39 -37.45 -114.20 97.79
CA LYS A 39 -36.93 -113.92 96.45
C LYS A 39 -37.37 -112.54 95.94
N LEU A 40 -38.61 -112.15 96.19
CA LEU A 40 -39.14 -110.83 95.83
C LEU A 40 -38.45 -109.71 96.62
N GLY A 41 -38.13 -109.95 97.89
CA GLY A 41 -37.36 -109.01 98.72
C GLY A 41 -35.98 -108.73 98.14
N TRP A 42 -35.21 -109.77 97.81
CA TRP A 42 -33.87 -109.61 97.22
C TRP A 42 -33.91 -108.95 95.84
N TYR A 43 -34.91 -109.29 95.03
CA TYR A 43 -35.11 -108.69 93.72
C TYR A 43 -35.46 -107.19 93.81
N ASN A 44 -36.32 -106.81 94.75
CA ASN A 44 -36.72 -105.41 94.93
C ASN A 44 -35.59 -104.54 95.46
N GLU A 45 -34.76 -105.06 96.37
CA GLU A 45 -33.60 -104.33 96.88
C GLU A 45 -32.57 -104.10 95.76
N SER A 46 -32.22 -105.16 95.02
CA SER A 46 -31.29 -105.07 93.88
C SER A 46 -31.78 -104.10 92.79
N ARG A 47 -33.10 -104.05 92.57
CA ARG A 47 -33.72 -103.11 91.64
C ARG A 47 -33.60 -101.66 92.12
N ARG A 48 -33.84 -101.39 93.41
CA ARG A 48 -33.70 -100.03 93.98
C ARG A 48 -32.26 -99.54 93.91
N ASP A 49 -31.30 -100.41 94.22
CA ASP A 49 -29.88 -100.07 94.15
C ASP A 49 -29.46 -99.74 92.72
N SER A 50 -29.94 -100.50 91.73
CA SER A 50 -29.70 -100.22 90.31
C SER A 50 -30.36 -98.90 89.85
N GLU A 51 -31.60 -98.63 90.26
CA GLU A 51 -32.33 -97.41 89.92
C GLU A 51 -31.66 -96.15 90.52
N THR A 52 -31.15 -96.23 91.74
CA THR A 52 -30.47 -95.09 92.40
C THR A 52 -29.12 -94.77 91.77
N VAL A 53 -28.34 -95.78 91.38
CA VAL A 53 -27.08 -95.59 90.65
C VAL A 53 -27.36 -94.96 89.28
N LYS A 54 -28.38 -95.43 88.57
CA LYS A 54 -28.79 -94.87 87.26
C LYS A 54 -29.18 -93.39 87.37
N ALA A 55 -29.99 -93.05 88.37
CA ALA A 55 -30.43 -91.66 88.59
C ALA A 55 -29.25 -90.71 88.87
N ARG A 56 -28.23 -91.14 89.63
CA ARG A 56 -27.02 -90.35 89.88
C ARG A 56 -26.22 -90.08 88.61
N VAL A 57 -26.08 -91.08 87.73
CA VAL A 57 -25.34 -90.94 86.47
C VAL A 57 -26.09 -90.01 85.51
N GLU A 58 -27.41 -90.13 85.40
CA GLU A 58 -28.23 -89.25 84.54
C GLU A 58 -28.20 -87.78 85.01
N ALA A 59 -28.22 -87.54 86.32
CA ALA A 59 -28.11 -86.19 86.88
C ALA A 59 -26.77 -85.53 86.51
N GLY A 60 -25.65 -86.25 86.67
CA GLY A 60 -24.32 -85.75 86.32
C GLY A 60 -24.17 -85.46 84.81
N LEU A 61 -24.75 -86.30 83.96
CA LEU A 61 -24.71 -86.12 82.50
C LEU A 61 -25.52 -84.90 82.04
N SER A 62 -26.67 -84.64 82.67
CA SER A 62 -27.46 -83.42 82.44
C SER A 62 -26.69 -82.15 82.80
N GLU A 63 -25.93 -82.17 83.89
CA GLU A 63 -25.19 -81.00 84.38
C GLU A 63 -24.01 -80.63 83.47
N VAL A 64 -23.24 -81.63 83.02
CA VAL A 64 -22.17 -81.46 82.02
C VAL A 64 -22.74 -80.96 80.69
N LYS A 65 -23.91 -81.45 80.28
CA LYS A 65 -24.53 -81.01 79.02
C LYS A 65 -24.90 -79.52 79.06
N LYS A 66 -25.42 -79.02 80.18
CA LYS A 66 -25.77 -77.61 80.36
C LYS A 66 -24.55 -76.69 80.31
N SER A 67 -23.46 -77.05 80.97
CA SER A 67 -22.24 -76.23 80.96
C SER A 67 -21.59 -76.16 79.58
N VAL A 68 -21.62 -77.25 78.81
CA VAL A 68 -21.16 -77.26 77.41
C VAL A 68 -22.03 -76.36 76.53
N GLU A 69 -23.36 -76.38 76.70
CA GLU A 69 -24.26 -75.49 75.97
C GLU A 69 -24.03 -74.01 76.33
N GLU A 70 -23.80 -73.70 77.60
CA GLU A 70 -23.46 -72.34 78.04
C GLU A 70 -22.16 -71.82 77.43
N LEU A 71 -21.10 -72.63 77.41
CA LEU A 71 -19.83 -72.26 76.77
C LEU A 71 -19.98 -72.09 75.26
N ALA A 72 -20.72 -72.98 74.60
CA ALA A 72 -21.00 -72.86 73.17
C ALA A 72 -21.79 -71.59 72.84
N LEU A 73 -22.73 -71.20 73.70
CA LEU A 73 -23.46 -69.94 73.59
C LEU A 73 -22.55 -68.74 73.84
N LEU A 74 -21.65 -68.80 74.82
CA LEU A 74 -20.69 -67.73 75.11
C LEU A 74 -19.74 -67.49 73.93
N ILE A 75 -19.21 -68.55 73.33
CA ILE A 75 -18.34 -68.49 72.14
C ILE A 75 -19.12 -67.96 70.94
N LYS A 76 -20.35 -68.43 70.70
CA LYS A 76 -21.22 -67.88 69.63
C LYS A 76 -21.49 -66.40 69.84
N ARG A 77 -21.70 -65.96 71.08
CA ARG A 77 -21.95 -64.55 71.42
C ARG A 77 -20.71 -63.70 71.18
N SER A 78 -19.54 -64.20 71.58
CA SER A 78 -18.25 -63.54 71.36
C SER A 78 -17.91 -63.43 69.87
N ASN A 79 -18.00 -64.53 69.11
CA ASN A 79 -17.75 -64.52 67.65
C ASN A 79 -18.80 -63.71 66.87
N ARG A 80 -20.05 -63.65 67.33
CA ARG A 80 -21.02 -62.72 66.75
C ARG A 80 -20.65 -61.27 67.03
N SER A 81 -20.03 -60.94 68.17
CA SER A 81 -19.56 -59.58 68.44
C SER A 81 -18.28 -59.22 67.70
N ALA A 82 -17.29 -60.13 67.66
CA ALA A 82 -16.01 -59.91 66.99
C ALA A 82 -16.16 -59.97 65.46
N GLY A 83 -16.94 -60.92 64.95
CA GLY A 83 -17.21 -61.05 63.52
C GLY A 83 -18.11 -59.94 62.96
N PHE A 84 -18.91 -59.26 63.80
CA PHE A 84 -19.55 -58.00 63.40
C PHE A 84 -18.50 -56.89 63.36
N GLN A 85 -17.70 -56.70 64.41
CA GLN A 85 -16.76 -55.57 64.41
C GLN A 85 -15.59 -55.68 63.42
N GLU A 86 -15.05 -56.87 63.15
CA GLU A 86 -13.90 -57.01 62.23
C GLU A 86 -14.33 -56.93 60.76
N LYS A 87 -15.46 -57.56 60.41
CA LYS A 87 -16.04 -57.42 59.06
C LYS A 87 -16.59 -56.03 58.84
N ASP A 88 -17.27 -55.43 59.82
CA ASP A 88 -17.71 -54.05 59.69
C ASP A 88 -16.50 -53.11 59.62
N MET A 89 -15.41 -53.32 60.35
CA MET A 89 -14.26 -52.40 60.27
C MET A 89 -13.45 -52.54 58.97
N GLU A 90 -13.31 -53.75 58.39
CA GLU A 90 -12.65 -53.93 57.09
C GLU A 90 -13.55 -53.51 55.92
N VAL A 91 -14.85 -53.84 55.96
CA VAL A 91 -15.83 -53.35 54.98
C VAL A 91 -15.93 -51.84 55.07
N LEU A 92 -16.03 -51.25 56.26
CA LEU A 92 -16.01 -49.79 56.43
C LEU A 92 -14.69 -49.17 55.98
N LYS A 93 -13.52 -49.76 56.25
CA LYS A 93 -12.24 -49.21 55.73
C LYS A 93 -12.12 -49.29 54.20
N MET A 94 -12.63 -50.36 53.59
CA MET A 94 -12.63 -50.50 52.12
C MET A 94 -13.71 -49.61 51.48
N GLU A 95 -14.88 -49.47 52.10
CA GLU A 95 -15.93 -48.55 51.70
C GLU A 95 -15.50 -47.09 51.87
N GLU A 96 -14.82 -46.74 52.97
CA GLU A 96 -14.23 -45.41 53.19
C GLU A 96 -13.15 -45.12 52.15
N LYS A 97 -12.22 -46.05 51.87
CA LYS A 97 -11.23 -45.89 50.80
C LYS A 97 -11.87 -45.81 49.42
N TYR A 98 -12.91 -46.60 49.16
CA TYR A 98 -13.65 -46.54 47.90
C TYR A 98 -14.39 -45.22 47.77
N ALA A 99 -15.02 -44.73 48.83
CA ALA A 99 -15.67 -43.42 48.89
C ALA A 99 -14.65 -42.28 48.73
N GLU A 100 -13.47 -42.37 49.36
CA GLU A 100 -12.36 -41.44 49.16
C GLU A 100 -11.93 -41.41 47.70
N VAL A 101 -11.68 -42.57 47.10
CA VAL A 101 -11.26 -42.70 45.69
C VAL A 101 -12.34 -42.20 44.75
N MET A 102 -13.62 -42.48 45.01
CA MET A 102 -14.74 -41.98 44.22
C MET A 102 -14.86 -40.45 44.33
N ARG A 103 -14.73 -39.88 45.53
CA ARG A 103 -14.70 -38.42 45.72
C ARG A 103 -13.54 -37.79 44.96
N VAL A 104 -12.33 -38.33 45.08
CA VAL A 104 -11.15 -37.86 44.35
C VAL A 104 -11.35 -37.99 42.84
N LEU A 105 -11.93 -39.10 42.37
CA LEU A 105 -12.21 -39.32 40.95
C LEU A 105 -13.21 -38.29 40.41
N GLU A 106 -14.27 -37.97 41.16
CA GLU A 106 -15.24 -36.94 40.76
C GLU A 106 -14.58 -35.56 40.69
N VAL A 107 -13.80 -35.20 41.71
CA VAL A 107 -13.00 -33.96 41.70
C VAL A 107 -12.11 -33.93 40.45
N VAL A 108 -11.30 -34.96 40.20
CA VAL A 108 -10.41 -35.04 39.03
C VAL A 108 -11.19 -34.94 37.71
N LYS A 109 -12.38 -35.52 37.58
CA LYS A 109 -13.22 -35.35 36.38
C LYS A 109 -13.68 -33.91 36.18
N GLU A 110 -14.08 -33.24 37.26
CA GLU A 110 -14.44 -31.83 37.24
C GLU A 110 -13.22 -30.97 36.86
N GLU A 111 -12.04 -31.28 37.41
CA GLU A 111 -10.80 -30.61 37.04
C GLU A 111 -10.44 -30.82 35.57
N VAL A 112 -10.53 -32.05 35.06
CA VAL A 112 -10.30 -32.37 33.64
C VAL A 112 -11.28 -31.63 32.75
N SER A 113 -12.54 -31.52 33.16
CA SER A 113 -13.56 -30.79 32.38
C SER A 113 -13.31 -29.29 32.37
N ARG A 114 -12.92 -28.72 33.51
CA ARG A 114 -12.50 -27.32 33.64
C ARG A 114 -11.26 -27.03 32.79
N VAL A 115 -10.22 -27.87 32.90
CA VAL A 115 -9.00 -27.76 32.09
C VAL A 115 -9.29 -27.87 30.60
N LYS A 116 -10.23 -28.72 30.16
CA LYS A 116 -10.64 -28.79 28.74
C LYS A 116 -11.28 -27.50 28.25
N LEU A 117 -12.11 -26.86 29.07
CA LEU A 117 -12.70 -25.56 28.76
C LEU A 117 -11.61 -24.48 28.69
N ASP A 118 -10.69 -24.45 29.66
CA ASP A 118 -9.57 -23.52 29.69
C ASP A 118 -8.62 -23.73 28.49
N VAL A 119 -8.34 -24.98 28.12
CA VAL A 119 -7.55 -25.28 26.91
C VAL A 119 -8.28 -24.78 25.66
N SER A 120 -9.60 -24.93 25.59
CA SER A 120 -10.39 -24.46 24.43
C SER A 120 -10.38 -22.94 24.31
N SER A 121 -10.51 -22.22 25.43
CA SER A 121 -10.42 -20.75 25.43
C SER A 121 -9.02 -20.27 25.09
N VAL A 122 -7.98 -20.86 25.69
CA VAL A 122 -6.57 -20.55 25.40
C VAL A 122 -6.22 -20.83 23.93
N LEU A 123 -6.78 -21.87 23.32
CA LEU A 123 -6.56 -22.16 21.90
C LEU A 123 -7.16 -21.08 20.99
N ILE A 124 -8.37 -20.60 21.29
CA ILE A 124 -8.99 -19.50 20.53
C ILE A 124 -8.15 -18.24 20.65
N GLU A 125 -7.71 -17.89 21.86
CA GLU A 125 -6.83 -16.75 22.09
C GLU A 125 -5.47 -16.91 21.39
N ARG A 126 -4.90 -18.12 21.39
CA ARG A 126 -3.65 -18.44 20.69
C ARG A 126 -3.76 -18.18 19.20
N VAL A 127 -4.82 -18.67 18.55
CA VAL A 127 -5.06 -18.46 17.11
C VAL A 127 -5.21 -16.96 16.81
N ALA A 128 -5.98 -16.23 17.61
CA ALA A 128 -6.14 -14.78 17.44
C ALA A 128 -4.82 -14.01 17.66
N ALA A 129 -3.95 -14.48 18.55
CA ALA A 129 -2.61 -13.92 18.74
C ALA A 129 -1.67 -14.26 17.57
N GLU A 130 -1.72 -15.49 17.04
CA GLU A 130 -0.97 -15.95 15.87
C GLU A 130 -1.33 -15.13 14.62
N GLU A 131 -2.63 -14.90 14.37
CA GLU A 131 -3.09 -14.06 13.24
C GLU A 131 -2.51 -12.64 13.33
N LYS A 132 -2.51 -12.02 14.52
CA LYS A 132 -1.92 -10.70 14.74
C LYS A 132 -0.40 -10.69 14.52
N VAL A 133 0.30 -11.73 14.97
CA VAL A 133 1.75 -11.89 14.74
C VAL A 133 2.02 -11.98 13.24
N GLU A 134 1.21 -12.73 12.51
CA GLU A 134 1.36 -12.91 11.07
C GLU A 134 1.08 -11.61 10.30
N GLU A 135 0.03 -10.87 10.66
CA GLU A 135 -0.20 -9.53 10.10
C GLU A 135 0.99 -8.58 10.32
N LEU A 136 1.58 -8.59 11.53
CA LEU A 136 2.75 -7.78 11.84
C LEU A 136 3.98 -8.23 11.06
N ARG A 137 4.17 -9.55 10.86
CA ARG A 137 5.23 -10.10 10.00
C ARG A 137 5.06 -9.61 8.56
N PHE A 138 3.87 -9.74 7.97
CA PHE A 138 3.59 -9.25 6.62
C PHE A 138 3.82 -7.75 6.47
N LYS A 139 3.39 -6.93 7.44
CA LYS A 139 3.64 -5.48 7.46
C LYS A 139 5.15 -5.17 7.55
N THR A 140 5.88 -5.92 8.37
CA THR A 140 7.33 -5.76 8.54
C THR A 140 8.08 -6.15 7.26
N GLU A 141 7.72 -7.28 6.63
CA GLU A 141 8.30 -7.71 5.35
C GLU A 141 8.02 -6.70 4.22
N GLY A 142 6.79 -6.19 4.15
CA GLY A 142 6.43 -5.12 3.22
C GLY A 142 7.26 -3.85 3.44
N GLY A 143 7.45 -3.45 4.70
CA GLY A 143 8.32 -2.34 5.08
C GLY A 143 9.78 -2.54 4.70
N LEU A 144 10.32 -3.75 4.89
CA LEU A 144 11.70 -4.10 4.50
C LEU A 144 11.90 -4.05 2.98
N ARG A 145 10.96 -4.59 2.18
CA ARG A 145 11.02 -4.50 0.71
C ARG A 145 10.97 -3.07 0.21
N LEU A 146 10.13 -2.22 0.83
CA LEU A 146 10.07 -0.80 0.53
C LEU A 146 11.39 -0.10 0.88
N LEU A 147 11.98 -0.41 2.04
CA LEU A 147 13.26 0.15 2.46
C LEU A 147 14.41 -0.27 1.53
N GLU A 148 14.45 -1.53 1.07
CA GLU A 148 15.40 -1.99 0.06
C GLU A 148 15.22 -1.28 -1.28
N SER A 149 13.97 -1.08 -1.71
CA SER A 149 13.66 -0.37 -2.96
C SER A 149 14.10 1.09 -2.88
N LEU A 150 13.81 1.77 -1.77
CA LEU A 150 14.19 3.15 -1.52
C LEU A 150 15.72 3.29 -1.41
N LYS A 151 16.40 2.31 -0.80
CA LYS A 151 17.86 2.26 -0.76
C LYS A 151 18.47 2.18 -2.18
N LYS A 152 17.92 1.32 -3.05
CA LYS A 152 18.36 1.22 -4.45
C LYS A 152 18.11 2.51 -5.23
N GLU A 153 16.95 3.16 -5.01
CA GLU A 153 16.63 4.44 -5.63
C GLU A 153 17.60 5.56 -5.18
N ILE A 154 17.98 5.59 -3.90
CA ILE A 154 19.00 6.52 -3.38
C ILE A 154 20.36 6.24 -4.04
N GLU A 155 20.74 4.97 -4.20
CA GLU A 155 22.00 4.58 -4.84
C GLU A 155 22.06 5.06 -6.30
N VAL A 156 21.00 4.79 -7.07
CA VAL A 156 20.88 5.27 -8.47
C VAL A 156 20.91 6.80 -8.53
N ALA A 157 20.17 7.50 -7.67
CA ALA A 157 20.19 8.97 -7.65
C ALA A 157 21.59 9.52 -7.32
N ASN A 158 22.34 8.88 -6.41
CA ASN A 158 23.71 9.27 -6.10
C ASN A 158 24.66 9.02 -7.29
N GLU A 159 24.53 7.90 -7.99
CA GLU A 159 25.29 7.61 -9.21
C GLU A 159 25.02 8.66 -10.30
N GLU A 160 23.75 9.00 -10.54
CA GLU A 160 23.37 10.05 -11.49
C GLU A 160 23.97 11.40 -11.11
N HIS A 161 23.95 11.77 -9.82
CA HIS A 161 24.59 12.99 -9.32
C HIS A 161 26.11 12.99 -9.56
N LEU A 162 26.79 11.85 -9.37
CA LEU A 162 28.22 11.71 -9.67
C LEU A 162 28.48 11.86 -11.17
N MET A 163 27.66 11.27 -12.03
CA MET A 163 27.79 11.41 -13.49
C MET A 163 27.62 12.85 -13.95
N VAL A 164 26.66 13.59 -13.39
CA VAL A 164 26.50 15.03 -13.66
C VAL A 164 27.72 15.83 -13.20
N ALA A 165 28.29 15.50 -12.04
CA ALA A 165 29.49 16.17 -11.54
C ALA A 165 30.72 15.89 -12.43
N LEU A 166 30.90 14.63 -12.87
CA LEU A 166 31.96 14.25 -13.81
C LEU A 166 31.82 14.95 -15.15
N GLY A 167 30.61 14.99 -15.73
CA GLY A 167 30.35 15.71 -16.97
C GLY A 167 30.68 17.21 -16.89
N LYS A 168 30.39 17.86 -15.75
CA LYS A 168 30.80 19.25 -15.51
C LYS A 168 32.31 19.41 -15.45
N ILE A 169 33.02 18.52 -14.75
CA ILE A 169 34.48 18.54 -14.68
C ILE A 169 35.11 18.34 -16.06
N GLU A 170 34.60 17.40 -16.84
CA GLU A 170 35.08 17.14 -18.21
C GLU A 170 34.82 18.31 -19.15
N ALA A 171 33.63 18.92 -19.09
CA ALA A 171 33.32 20.12 -19.87
C ALA A 171 34.28 21.29 -19.53
N LEU A 172 34.54 21.52 -18.24
CA LEU A 172 35.50 22.54 -17.80
C LEU A 172 36.93 22.24 -18.24
N LYS A 173 37.36 20.97 -18.21
CA LYS A 173 38.67 20.55 -18.74
C LYS A 173 38.77 20.80 -20.24
N GLY A 174 37.74 20.43 -21.00
CA GLY A 174 37.66 20.68 -22.44
C GLY A 174 37.71 22.16 -22.80
N TYR A 175 36.97 23.00 -22.06
CA TYR A 175 37.00 24.46 -22.22
C TYR A 175 38.42 25.02 -22.03
N LYS A 176 39.11 24.65 -20.94
CA LYS A 176 40.49 25.10 -20.66
C LYS A 176 41.51 24.66 -21.70
N GLU A 177 41.34 23.47 -22.29
CA GLU A 177 42.17 23.00 -23.40
C GLU A 177 41.96 23.86 -24.66
N ILE A 178 40.71 24.15 -25.01
CA ILE A 178 40.37 25.01 -26.15
C ILE A 178 40.95 26.42 -25.96
N GLU A 179 40.89 26.95 -24.75
CA GLU A 179 41.45 28.26 -24.40
C GLU A 179 42.97 28.30 -24.57
N ARG A 180 43.70 27.30 -24.05
CA ARG A 180 45.16 27.16 -24.29
C ARG A 180 45.50 27.04 -25.77
N GLN A 181 44.70 26.32 -26.56
CA GLN A 181 44.92 26.23 -28.00
C GLN A 181 44.69 27.56 -28.72
N ARG A 182 43.71 28.37 -28.26
CA ARG A 182 43.45 29.70 -28.81
C ARG A 182 44.59 30.66 -28.48
N GLU A 183 45.06 30.67 -27.24
CA GLU A 183 46.21 31.47 -26.81
C GLU A 183 47.48 31.09 -27.59
N GLY A 184 47.77 29.78 -27.70
CA GLY A 184 48.91 29.30 -28.46
C GLY A 184 48.85 29.66 -29.95
N LYS A 185 47.65 29.71 -30.55
CA LYS A 185 47.47 30.21 -31.93
C LYS A 185 47.63 31.71 -32.01
N ALA A 186 47.11 32.47 -31.05
CA ALA A 186 47.22 33.92 -31.01
C ALA A 186 48.68 34.37 -30.90
N ILE A 187 49.47 33.72 -30.04
CA ILE A 187 50.92 33.97 -29.92
C ILE A 187 51.63 33.73 -31.25
N LYS A 188 51.38 32.60 -31.92
CA LYS A 188 51.97 32.31 -33.24
C LYS A 188 51.60 33.35 -34.29
N VAL A 189 50.34 33.82 -34.29
CA VAL A 189 49.91 34.89 -35.20
C VAL A 189 50.63 36.19 -34.87
N LEU A 190 50.79 36.53 -33.59
CA LEU A 190 51.53 37.71 -33.16
C LEU A 190 53.00 37.65 -33.61
N ASP A 191 53.67 36.52 -33.43
CA ASP A 191 55.06 36.32 -33.87
C ASP A 191 55.19 36.52 -35.38
N LEU A 192 54.29 35.94 -36.18
CA LEU A 192 54.27 36.11 -37.63
C LEU A 192 54.02 37.57 -38.04
N LEU A 193 53.16 38.29 -37.31
CA LEU A 193 52.91 39.72 -37.55
C LEU A 193 54.14 40.57 -37.21
N VAL A 194 54.84 40.28 -36.11
CA VAL A 194 56.08 40.97 -35.72
C VAL A 194 57.17 40.75 -36.78
N GLU A 195 57.37 39.52 -37.24
CA GLU A 195 58.32 39.22 -38.32
C GLU A 195 57.96 39.93 -39.62
N ARG A 196 56.67 39.93 -39.97
CA ARG A 196 56.18 40.64 -41.16
C ARG A 196 56.41 42.13 -41.05
N ASN A 197 56.13 42.75 -39.90
CA ASN A 197 56.38 44.17 -39.67
C ASN A 197 57.87 44.50 -39.74
N LYS A 198 58.75 43.63 -39.23
CA LYS A 198 60.20 43.78 -39.38
C LYS A 198 60.62 43.77 -40.85
N ARG A 199 60.10 42.83 -41.65
CA ARG A 199 60.36 42.79 -43.10
C ARG A 199 59.87 44.06 -43.81
N ILE A 200 58.65 44.51 -43.51
CA ILE A 200 58.09 45.75 -44.07
C ILE A 200 58.98 46.96 -43.72
N LYS A 201 59.44 47.05 -42.48
CA LYS A 201 60.35 48.12 -42.04
C LYS A 201 61.65 48.12 -42.82
N ASN A 202 62.28 46.95 -42.98
CA ASN A 202 63.52 46.84 -43.77
C ASN A 202 63.30 47.28 -45.23
N MET A 203 62.20 46.85 -45.86
CA MET A 203 61.87 47.28 -47.23
C MET A 203 61.61 48.78 -47.33
N LEU A 204 61.04 49.39 -46.30
CA LEU A 204 60.81 50.84 -46.25
C LEU A 204 62.13 51.60 -46.14
N GLU A 205 63.05 51.16 -45.28
CA GLU A 205 64.41 51.71 -45.17
C GLU A 205 65.20 51.56 -46.48
N GLU A 206 65.08 50.41 -47.15
CA GLU A 206 65.69 50.20 -48.48
C GLU A 206 65.08 51.13 -49.54
N ALA A 207 63.76 51.33 -49.53
CA ALA A 207 63.10 52.26 -50.43
C ALA A 207 63.52 53.71 -50.17
N GLU A 208 63.74 54.10 -48.92
CA GLU A 208 64.24 55.44 -48.57
C GLU A 208 65.67 55.65 -49.09
N ARG A 209 66.57 54.70 -48.85
CA ARG A 209 67.93 54.73 -49.44
C ARG A 209 67.90 54.79 -50.97
N SER A 210 66.95 54.09 -51.61
CA SER A 210 66.82 54.12 -53.07
C SER A 210 66.40 55.50 -53.59
N LYS A 211 65.59 56.25 -52.84
CA LYS A 211 65.23 57.63 -53.18
C LYS A 211 66.40 58.59 -53.02
N ASP A 212 67.22 58.41 -51.99
CA ASP A 212 68.43 59.22 -51.81
C ASP A 212 69.37 59.04 -53.01
N ILE A 213 69.56 57.79 -53.45
CA ILE A 213 70.34 57.46 -54.66
C ILE A 213 69.69 58.04 -55.92
N GLU A 214 68.36 58.01 -56.03
CA GLU A 214 67.62 58.62 -57.14
C GLU A 214 67.83 60.14 -57.22
N ILE A 215 67.87 60.83 -56.06
CA ILE A 215 68.16 62.27 -55.97
C ILE A 215 69.61 62.54 -56.39
N GLU A 216 70.59 61.79 -55.87
CA GLU A 216 71.99 61.93 -56.30
C GLU A 216 72.16 61.68 -57.81
N LEU A 217 71.44 60.70 -58.36
CA LEU A 217 71.45 60.42 -59.79
C LEU A 217 70.83 61.58 -60.59
N PHE A 218 69.77 62.21 -60.08
CA PHE A 218 69.15 63.37 -60.70
C PHE A 218 70.09 64.58 -60.69
N GLU A 219 70.71 64.90 -59.55
CA GLU A 219 71.68 66.00 -59.43
C GLU A 219 72.86 65.79 -60.39
N THR A 220 73.47 64.60 -60.38
CA THR A 220 74.57 64.26 -61.29
C THR A 220 74.13 64.30 -62.76
N SER A 221 72.88 63.94 -63.07
CA SER A 221 72.34 64.09 -64.43
C SER A 221 72.22 65.55 -64.84
N THR A 222 71.76 66.44 -63.95
CA THR A 222 71.71 67.89 -64.22
C THR A 222 73.09 68.52 -64.37
N ASP A 223 74.07 68.09 -63.56
CA ASP A 223 75.46 68.53 -63.68
C ASP A 223 76.06 68.12 -65.03
N VAL A 224 75.79 66.90 -65.48
CA VAL A 224 76.21 66.42 -66.81
C VAL A 224 75.56 67.27 -67.91
N GLU A 225 74.27 67.58 -67.82
CA GLU A 225 73.59 68.46 -68.78
C GLU A 225 74.19 69.88 -68.78
N MET A 226 74.51 70.44 -67.61
CA MET A 226 75.19 71.74 -67.51
C MET A 226 76.58 71.70 -68.14
N LEU A 227 77.37 70.66 -67.87
CA LEU A 227 78.68 70.48 -68.48
C LEU A 227 78.58 70.36 -70.01
N GLU A 228 77.57 69.65 -70.51
CA GLU A 228 77.32 69.54 -71.95
C GLU A 228 76.93 70.89 -72.59
N THR A 229 76.13 71.71 -71.92
CA THR A 229 75.77 73.06 -72.42
C THR A 229 76.95 74.02 -72.39
N GLN A 230 77.78 73.99 -71.33
CA GLN A 230 79.02 74.76 -71.24
C GLN A 230 79.99 74.34 -72.34
N LEU A 231 80.15 73.04 -72.59
CA LEU A 231 81.00 72.51 -73.65
C LEU A 231 80.53 72.99 -75.03
N LYS A 232 79.21 73.01 -75.27
CA LYS A 232 78.60 73.57 -76.51
C LYS A 232 78.85 75.08 -76.66
N LEU A 233 78.79 75.86 -75.57
CA LEU A 233 79.10 77.29 -75.60
C LEU A 233 80.59 77.54 -75.85
N PHE A 234 81.47 76.79 -75.20
CA PHE A 234 82.92 76.87 -75.38
C PHE A 234 83.29 76.59 -76.84
N LYS A 235 82.72 75.53 -77.44
CA LYS A 235 82.85 75.22 -78.86
C LYS A 235 82.35 76.33 -79.79
N LYS A 236 81.29 77.07 -79.41
CA LYS A 236 80.82 78.25 -80.18
C LYS A 236 81.72 79.47 -80.02
N MET A 237 82.35 79.66 -78.86
CA MET A 237 83.30 80.75 -78.64
C MET A 237 84.60 80.48 -79.39
N GLU A 238 85.11 79.25 -79.34
CA GLU A 238 86.26 78.79 -80.13
C GLU A 238 86.08 79.15 -81.61
N ARG A 239 84.96 78.74 -82.22
CA ARG A 239 84.61 79.09 -83.62
C ARG A 239 84.51 80.60 -83.88
N ARG A 240 84.06 81.40 -82.91
CA ARG A 240 83.96 82.88 -83.05
C ARG A 240 85.33 83.56 -82.93
N VAL A 241 86.23 83.03 -82.11
CA VAL A 241 87.63 83.46 -82.02
C VAL A 241 88.32 83.19 -83.36
N GLN A 242 88.03 82.08 -84.04
CA GLN A 242 88.54 81.88 -85.41
C GLN A 242 87.88 82.75 -86.48
N GLY A 243 86.62 83.13 -86.29
CA GLY A 243 85.86 83.89 -87.30
C GLY A 243 86.20 85.38 -87.39
N ARG A 244 86.56 86.04 -86.28
CA ARG A 244 86.66 87.50 -86.22
C ARG A 244 87.91 88.09 -86.89
N ASP A 245 88.94 87.29 -87.15
CA ASP A 245 90.19 87.79 -87.74
C ASP A 245 90.23 87.70 -89.28
N SER A 246 89.18 87.22 -89.94
CA SER A 246 89.29 86.85 -91.36
C SER A 246 88.61 87.77 -92.37
N SER A 247 87.93 88.85 -91.96
CA SER A 247 87.15 89.71 -92.87
C SER A 247 87.54 91.19 -92.85
N SER A 248 88.76 91.54 -93.27
CA SER A 248 88.99 92.78 -94.02
C SER A 248 90.27 92.72 -94.89
N MET A 249 90.12 93.09 -96.15
CA MET A 249 91.09 93.74 -97.05
C MET A 249 92.38 93.04 -97.53
N SER A 250 92.44 92.98 -98.88
CA SER A 250 93.54 93.41 -99.75
C SER A 250 94.50 92.38 -100.37
N ARG A 251 94.62 92.54 -101.70
CA ARG A 251 95.56 91.91 -102.63
C ARG A 251 96.94 92.58 -102.49
N SER A 252 97.98 91.83 -102.15
CA SER A 252 99.37 92.12 -102.56
C SER A 252 100.28 90.96 -102.14
N ASN A 253 101.16 90.53 -103.04
CA ASN A 253 102.25 89.60 -102.82
C ASN A 253 103.21 90.14 -101.75
N ARG A 254 102.92 89.83 -100.48
CA ARG A 254 103.87 89.72 -99.36
C ARG A 254 103.39 88.58 -98.46
N SER A 255 104.31 87.67 -98.16
CA SER A 255 104.32 86.64 -97.10
C SER A 255 103.17 85.61 -97.02
N PHE A 256 103.54 84.35 -97.30
CA PHE A 256 103.38 83.19 -96.42
C PHE A 256 102.45 83.38 -95.21
N GLY A 257 101.26 82.76 -95.24
CA GLY A 257 100.44 82.58 -94.02
C GLY A 257 98.96 82.32 -94.24
N ARG A 258 98.35 82.80 -95.34
CA ARG A 258 96.89 82.81 -95.47
C ARG A 258 96.24 81.44 -95.78
N GLY A 259 96.98 80.52 -96.40
CA GLY A 259 96.53 79.14 -96.64
C GLY A 259 96.44 78.29 -95.36
N LYS A 260 97.10 78.70 -94.27
CA LYS A 260 96.93 78.04 -92.96
C LYS A 260 95.56 78.30 -92.37
N TYR A 261 94.99 79.51 -92.48
CA TYR A 261 93.72 79.86 -91.82
C TYR A 261 92.50 79.13 -92.40
N SER A 262 92.33 79.07 -93.72
CA SER A 262 91.21 78.35 -94.33
C SER A 262 91.30 76.83 -94.14
N LEU A 263 92.51 76.28 -94.08
CA LEU A 263 92.73 74.88 -93.73
C LEU A 263 92.52 74.62 -92.23
N SER A 264 92.85 75.57 -91.36
CA SER A 264 92.60 75.53 -89.92
C SER A 264 91.10 75.57 -89.61
N VAL A 265 90.33 76.49 -90.21
CA VAL A 265 88.88 76.59 -89.98
C VAL A 265 88.15 75.35 -90.48
N LEU A 266 88.51 74.81 -91.65
CA LEU A 266 87.95 73.54 -92.14
C LEU A 266 88.35 72.37 -91.23
N LYS A 267 89.60 72.31 -90.76
CA LYS A 267 90.04 71.30 -89.79
C LYS A 267 89.23 71.39 -88.49
N GLU A 268 89.05 72.58 -87.91
CA GLU A 268 88.25 72.78 -86.71
C GLU A 268 86.78 72.44 -86.88
N VAL A 269 86.16 72.80 -88.01
CA VAL A 269 84.77 72.40 -88.26
C VAL A 269 84.69 70.87 -88.41
N THR A 270 85.66 70.24 -89.06
CA THR A 270 85.69 68.77 -89.17
C THR A 270 86.01 68.07 -87.86
N GLU A 271 86.89 68.61 -87.02
CA GLU A 271 87.23 68.09 -85.69
C GLU A 271 86.07 68.31 -84.71
N GLY A 272 85.48 69.51 -84.67
CA GLY A 272 84.32 69.80 -83.83
C GLY A 272 83.11 68.94 -84.18
N LYS A 273 82.84 68.68 -85.47
CA LYS A 273 81.80 67.72 -85.88
C LYS A 273 82.16 66.27 -85.56
N LYS A 274 83.44 65.88 -85.64
CA LYS A 274 83.89 64.54 -85.22
C LYS A 274 83.70 64.35 -83.72
N GLU A 275 83.96 65.38 -82.92
CA GLU A 275 83.72 65.34 -81.47
C GLU A 275 82.23 65.33 -81.12
N GLU A 276 81.41 66.15 -81.78
CA GLU A 276 79.94 66.08 -81.61
C GLU A 276 79.41 64.71 -82.03
N LEU A 277 79.94 64.12 -83.11
CA LEU A 277 79.62 62.76 -83.51
C LEU A 277 80.08 61.74 -82.46
N ALA A 278 81.23 61.95 -81.82
CA ALA A 278 81.72 61.10 -80.74
C ALA A 278 80.84 61.22 -79.48
N SER A 279 80.41 62.42 -79.09
CA SER A 279 79.52 62.63 -77.94
C SER A 279 78.14 62.03 -78.18
N VAL A 280 77.56 62.24 -79.36
CA VAL A 280 76.30 61.61 -79.76
C VAL A 280 76.41 60.08 -79.73
N LYS A 281 77.54 59.51 -80.17
CA LYS A 281 77.77 58.06 -80.03
C LYS A 281 77.76 57.62 -78.56
N VAL A 282 78.43 58.36 -77.68
CA VAL A 282 78.44 58.07 -76.23
C VAL A 282 77.04 58.18 -75.62
N GLU A 283 76.27 59.22 -75.98
CA GLU A 283 74.88 59.40 -75.53
C GLU A 283 73.98 58.26 -76.04
N ILE A 284 74.12 57.82 -77.29
CA ILE A 284 73.38 56.67 -77.83
C ILE A 284 73.68 55.41 -77.01
N PHE A 285 74.94 55.17 -76.62
CA PHE A 285 75.28 54.06 -75.74
C PHE A 285 74.67 54.21 -74.34
N ARG A 286 74.68 55.42 -73.76
CA ARG A 286 74.02 55.70 -72.46
C ARG A 286 72.52 55.42 -72.53
N VAL A 287 71.82 55.94 -73.54
CA VAL A 287 70.39 55.69 -73.74
C VAL A 287 70.12 54.20 -73.90
N MET A 288 70.96 53.47 -74.66
CA MET A 288 70.82 52.01 -74.80
C MET A 288 70.97 51.30 -73.44
N THR A 289 71.96 51.67 -72.62
CA THR A 289 72.11 51.09 -71.28
C THR A 289 70.92 51.36 -70.35
N VAL A 290 70.34 52.57 -70.38
CA VAL A 290 69.15 52.91 -69.59
C VAL A 290 67.91 52.18 -70.11
N MET A 291 67.74 52.07 -71.44
CA MET A 291 66.66 51.31 -72.03
C MET A 291 66.75 49.81 -71.68
N ASP A 292 67.96 49.24 -71.66
CA ASP A 292 68.18 47.86 -71.26
C ASP A 292 67.88 47.66 -69.76
N ALA A 293 68.29 48.60 -68.90
CA ALA A 293 67.94 48.59 -67.47
C ALA A 293 66.42 48.66 -67.25
N LEU A 294 65.73 49.59 -67.92
CA LEU A 294 64.27 49.74 -67.85
C LEU A 294 63.55 48.49 -68.38
N ARG A 295 64.03 47.89 -69.47
CA ARG A 295 63.47 46.61 -69.97
C ARG A 295 63.58 45.52 -68.94
N ASN A 296 64.72 45.39 -68.28
CA ASN A 296 64.93 44.39 -67.22
C ASN A 296 64.03 44.66 -66.01
N GLU A 297 63.81 45.92 -65.65
CA GLU A 297 62.90 46.31 -64.57
C GLU A 297 61.43 46.04 -64.91
N ILE A 298 61.00 46.31 -66.14
CA ILE A 298 59.64 45.96 -66.60
C ILE A 298 59.45 44.43 -66.57
N ILE A 299 60.46 43.65 -66.95
CA ILE A 299 60.41 42.19 -66.85
C ILE A 299 60.27 41.77 -65.38
N ARG A 300 61.10 42.33 -64.49
CA ARG A 300 61.05 42.04 -63.04
C ARG A 300 59.70 42.41 -62.42
N ALA A 301 59.17 43.60 -62.71
CA ALA A 301 57.87 44.06 -62.23
C ALA A 301 56.72 43.16 -62.71
N ARG A 302 56.79 42.64 -63.95
CA ARG A 302 55.83 41.65 -64.47
C ARG A 302 55.91 40.33 -63.71
N ASP A 303 57.11 39.83 -63.45
CA ASP A 303 57.32 38.60 -62.69
C ASP A 303 56.86 38.73 -61.23
N GLU A 304 57.13 39.87 -60.60
CA GLU A 304 56.64 40.20 -59.26
C GLU A 304 55.11 40.31 -59.22
N THR A 305 54.50 41.00 -60.20
CA THR A 305 53.04 41.09 -60.33
C THR A 305 52.41 39.70 -60.53
N ALA A 306 53.04 38.84 -61.34
CA ALA A 306 52.59 37.47 -61.53
C ALA A 306 52.71 36.63 -60.24
N CYS A 307 53.79 36.82 -59.47
CA CYS A 307 53.96 36.20 -58.16
C CYS A 307 52.93 36.68 -57.15
N LEU A 308 52.68 37.99 -57.03
CA LEU A 308 51.64 38.56 -56.17
C LEU A 308 50.25 38.07 -56.56
N GLY A 309 49.97 37.96 -57.86
CA GLY A 309 48.72 37.38 -58.36
C GLY A 309 48.53 35.91 -57.97
N LYS A 310 49.61 35.12 -57.86
CA LYS A 310 49.53 33.73 -57.34
C LYS A 310 49.19 33.73 -55.85
N ILE A 311 49.85 34.57 -55.06
CA ILE A 311 49.62 34.67 -53.60
C ILE A 311 48.18 35.13 -53.30
N LEU A 312 47.68 36.14 -54.02
CA LEU A 312 46.29 36.60 -53.87
C LEU A 312 45.29 35.48 -54.14
N ARG A 313 45.47 34.69 -55.22
CA ARG A 313 44.60 33.53 -55.50
C ARG A 313 44.64 32.48 -54.39
N GLU A 314 45.81 32.22 -53.81
CA GLU A 314 45.92 31.30 -52.68
C GLU A 314 45.19 31.81 -51.43
N ASP A 315 45.27 33.11 -51.17
CA ASP A 315 44.59 33.74 -50.05
C ASP A 315 43.07 33.81 -50.28
N ASP A 316 42.59 34.06 -51.51
CA ASP A 316 41.18 33.98 -51.86
C ASP A 316 40.59 32.60 -51.59
N VAL A 317 41.30 31.53 -51.98
CA VAL A 317 40.88 30.14 -51.68
C VAL A 317 40.84 29.88 -50.17
N LYS A 318 41.79 30.43 -49.40
CA LYS A 318 41.77 30.33 -47.92
C LYS A 318 40.57 31.09 -47.34
N ILE A 319 40.25 32.28 -47.85
CA ILE A 319 39.10 33.09 -47.42
C ILE A 319 37.79 32.37 -47.73
N GLU A 320 37.63 31.78 -48.92
CA GLU A 320 36.45 30.97 -49.27
C GLU A 320 36.30 29.75 -48.35
N LYS A 321 37.42 29.08 -48.02
CA LYS A 321 37.44 27.97 -47.07
C LYS A 321 37.08 28.41 -45.64
N LEU A 322 37.44 29.63 -45.24
CA LEU A 322 37.06 30.19 -43.94
C LEU A 322 35.60 30.62 -43.94
N ASN A 323 35.12 31.25 -45.01
CA ASN A 323 33.71 31.65 -45.17
C ASN A 323 32.77 30.45 -45.13
N SER A 324 33.10 29.36 -45.82
CA SER A 324 32.32 28.12 -45.75
C SER A 324 32.29 27.53 -44.33
N LYS A 325 33.41 27.54 -43.59
CA LYS A 325 33.44 27.11 -42.18
C LYS A 325 32.61 28.01 -41.28
N ILE A 326 32.67 29.34 -41.46
CA ILE A 326 31.85 30.30 -40.69
C ILE A 326 30.37 30.03 -40.94
N LEU A 327 29.97 29.76 -42.19
CA LEU A 327 28.59 29.45 -42.52
C LEU A 327 28.11 28.15 -41.86
N ILE A 328 28.95 27.11 -41.85
CA ILE A 328 28.67 25.85 -41.16
C ILE A 328 28.51 26.08 -39.65
N GLU A 329 29.44 26.79 -39.01
CA GLU A 329 29.36 27.05 -37.56
C GLU A 329 28.16 27.95 -37.20
N LYS A 330 27.79 28.90 -38.05
CA LYS A 330 26.55 29.68 -37.90
C LYS A 330 25.31 28.79 -37.92
N SER A 331 25.23 27.84 -38.85
CA SER A 331 24.10 26.89 -38.90
C SER A 331 24.05 25.99 -37.66
N LYS A 332 25.20 25.57 -37.11
CA LYS A 332 25.26 24.83 -35.85
C LYS A 332 24.81 25.67 -34.65
N LEU A 333 25.23 26.93 -34.59
CA LEU A 333 24.81 27.86 -33.55
C LEU A 333 23.29 28.06 -33.56
N GLU A 334 22.69 28.21 -34.74
CA GLU A 334 21.23 28.34 -34.88
C GLU A 334 20.48 27.10 -34.36
N VAL A 335 20.98 25.89 -34.67
CA VAL A 335 20.43 24.64 -34.11
C VAL A 335 20.55 24.60 -32.58
N VAL A 336 21.67 25.06 -32.02
CA VAL A 336 21.87 25.13 -30.55
C VAL A 336 20.93 26.17 -29.93
N SER A 337 20.72 27.33 -30.54
CA SER A 337 19.79 28.35 -30.06
C SER A 337 18.35 27.84 -30.04
N ILE A 338 17.91 27.11 -31.06
CA ILE A 338 16.58 26.46 -31.06
C ILE A 338 16.48 25.43 -29.92
N ALA A 339 17.54 24.67 -29.66
CA ALA A 339 17.58 23.73 -28.55
C ALA A 339 17.54 24.44 -27.18
N GLU A 340 18.23 25.57 -27.04
CA GLU A 340 18.25 26.40 -25.83
C GLU A 340 16.88 27.01 -25.54
N GLU A 341 16.17 27.51 -26.55
CA GLU A 341 14.80 28.00 -26.42
C GLU A 341 13.85 26.88 -25.96
N ARG A 342 14.00 25.68 -26.52
CA ARG A 342 13.23 24.49 -26.09
C ARG A 342 13.52 24.12 -24.64
N ILE A 343 14.79 24.10 -24.23
CA ILE A 343 15.16 23.82 -22.82
C ILE A 343 14.59 24.89 -21.89
N SER A 344 14.66 26.17 -22.27
CA SER A 344 14.09 27.28 -21.51
C SER A 344 12.58 27.10 -21.31
N SER A 345 11.86 26.75 -22.37
CA SER A 345 10.41 26.47 -22.28
C SER A 345 10.08 25.28 -21.37
N LEU A 346 10.91 24.22 -21.38
CA LEU A 346 10.76 23.08 -20.48
C LEU A 346 11.05 23.47 -19.02
N ALA A 347 12.07 24.28 -18.78
CA ALA A 347 12.41 24.79 -17.46
C ALA A 347 11.26 25.63 -16.88
N GLU A 348 10.67 26.53 -17.66
CA GLU A 348 9.49 27.31 -17.26
C GLU A 348 8.28 26.42 -16.93
N ASN A 349 8.04 25.37 -17.72
CA ASN A 349 6.99 24.39 -17.45
C ASN A 349 7.22 23.62 -16.14
N PHE A 350 8.46 23.23 -15.83
CA PHE A 350 8.79 22.58 -14.57
C PHE A 350 8.64 23.52 -13.38
N VAL A 351 9.05 24.79 -13.52
CA VAL A 351 8.83 25.82 -12.49
C VAL A 351 7.34 25.99 -12.21
N GLY A 352 6.51 26.14 -13.25
CA GLY A 352 5.06 26.25 -13.09
C GLY A 352 4.41 25.01 -12.46
N SER A 353 4.91 23.81 -12.78
CA SER A 353 4.44 22.56 -12.17
C SER A 353 4.84 22.44 -10.69
N LEU A 354 6.07 22.83 -10.34
CA LEU A 354 6.55 22.86 -8.97
C LEU A 354 5.75 23.86 -8.12
N GLU A 355 5.41 25.03 -8.66
CA GLU A 355 4.53 25.99 -7.98
C GLU A 355 3.13 25.44 -7.73
N LYS A 356 2.54 24.71 -8.69
CA LYS A 356 1.25 24.03 -8.51
C LYS A 356 1.31 23.00 -7.38
N ILE A 357 2.37 22.19 -7.32
CA ILE A 357 2.58 21.21 -6.24
C ILE A 357 2.73 21.92 -4.89
N LYS A 358 3.48 23.02 -4.82
CA LYS A 358 3.62 23.83 -3.60
C LYS A 358 2.27 24.38 -3.13
N LYS A 359 1.44 24.90 -4.04
CA LYS A 359 0.08 25.38 -3.73
C LYS A 359 -0.81 24.24 -3.21
N SER A 360 -0.78 23.08 -3.85
CA SER A 360 -1.53 21.87 -3.42
C SER A 360 -1.08 21.38 -2.04
N ARG A 361 0.23 21.34 -1.78
CA ARG A 361 0.78 20.96 -0.46
C ARG A 361 0.32 21.91 0.63
N ASN A 362 0.30 23.21 0.35
CA ASN A 362 -0.17 24.21 1.32
C ASN A 362 -1.68 24.08 1.57
N ALA A 363 -2.48 23.73 0.55
CA ALA A 363 -3.91 23.44 0.73
C ALA A 363 -4.12 22.19 1.60
N ALA A 364 -3.43 21.09 1.30
CA ALA A 364 -3.51 19.84 2.06
C ALA A 364 -3.10 20.02 3.53
N LYS A 365 -2.07 20.83 3.81
CA LYS A 365 -1.67 21.17 5.20
C LYS A 365 -2.77 21.90 5.98
N LYS A 366 -3.51 22.80 5.32
CA LYS A 366 -4.64 23.50 5.96
C LYS A 366 -5.79 22.54 6.26
N GLU A 367 -6.09 21.64 5.33
CA GLU A 367 -7.09 20.60 5.51
C GLU A 367 -6.72 19.62 6.64
N GLU A 368 -5.45 19.22 6.74
CA GLU A 368 -4.96 18.37 7.83
C GLU A 368 -5.11 19.04 9.21
N PHE A 369 -4.90 20.36 9.29
CA PHE A 369 -5.13 21.12 10.52
C PHE A 369 -6.62 21.13 10.91
N LEU A 370 -7.51 21.38 9.95
CA LEU A 370 -8.96 21.35 10.18
C LEU A 370 -9.43 19.94 10.62
N PHE A 371 -8.92 18.89 10.00
CA PHE A 371 -9.26 17.51 10.36
C PHE A 371 -8.77 17.14 11.77
N LYS A 372 -7.60 17.65 12.19
CA LYS A 372 -7.12 17.47 13.57
C LYS A 372 -8.04 18.14 14.58
N GLU A 373 -8.47 19.38 14.30
CA GLU A 373 -9.41 20.12 15.13
C GLU A 373 -10.76 19.40 15.21
N GLU A 374 -11.34 19.01 14.07
CA GLU A 374 -12.59 18.25 13.99
C GLU A 374 -12.50 16.90 14.76
N LYS A 375 -11.36 16.21 14.66
CA LYS A 375 -11.11 14.98 15.43
C LYS A 375 -11.08 15.23 16.94
N THR A 376 -10.61 16.39 17.41
CA THR A 376 -10.66 16.72 18.84
C THR A 376 -12.07 17.06 19.30
N VAL A 377 -12.84 17.81 18.48
CA VAL A 377 -14.23 18.16 18.77
C VAL A 377 -15.11 16.92 18.82
N THR A 378 -15.05 16.05 17.81
CA THR A 378 -15.83 14.81 17.76
C THR A 378 -15.51 13.88 18.93
N LYS A 379 -14.24 13.79 19.37
CA LYS A 379 -13.87 13.02 20.56
C LYS A 379 -14.47 13.59 21.84
N ALA A 380 -14.43 14.91 22.02
CA ALA A 380 -15.00 15.58 23.19
C ALA A 380 -16.54 15.41 23.23
N GLU A 381 -17.20 15.52 22.07
CA GLU A 381 -18.64 15.28 21.93
C GLU A 381 -18.99 13.82 22.25
N THR A 382 -18.24 12.86 21.72
CA THR A 382 -18.43 11.42 22.01
C THR A 382 -18.30 11.10 23.50
N GLN A 383 -17.34 11.73 24.19
CA GLN A 383 -17.19 11.56 25.65
C GLN A 383 -18.37 12.19 26.41
N LYS A 384 -18.82 13.38 26.00
CA LYS A 384 -20.00 14.03 26.58
C LYS A 384 -21.25 13.18 26.43
N THR A 385 -21.50 12.62 25.24
CA THR A 385 -22.65 11.74 25.00
C THR A 385 -22.56 10.46 25.81
N LYS A 386 -21.35 9.89 25.98
CA LYS A 386 -21.16 8.71 26.82
C LYS A 386 -21.53 8.97 28.29
N LEU A 387 -21.09 10.09 28.86
CA LEU A 387 -21.44 10.47 30.23
C LEU A 387 -22.96 10.71 30.41
N ASP A 388 -23.63 11.27 29.40
CA ASP A 388 -25.09 11.45 29.44
C ASP A 388 -25.83 10.10 29.37
N ILE A 389 -25.34 9.15 28.57
CA ILE A 389 -25.86 7.77 28.53
C ILE A 389 -25.68 7.09 29.88
N ASP A 390 -24.46 7.11 30.45
CA ASP A 390 -24.17 6.49 31.75
C ASP A 390 -25.09 7.06 32.85
N LYS A 391 -25.34 8.38 32.81
CA LYS A 391 -26.30 9.03 33.72
C LYS A 391 -27.73 8.51 33.49
N LYS A 392 -28.19 8.44 32.25
CA LYS A 392 -29.53 7.96 31.91
C LYS A 392 -29.74 6.49 32.27
N GLU A 393 -28.71 5.66 32.13
CA GLU A 393 -28.72 4.26 32.56
C GLU A 393 -28.82 4.15 34.08
N SER A 394 -28.09 4.97 34.84
CA SER A 394 -28.23 4.99 36.31
C SER A 394 -29.64 5.43 36.78
N GLU A 395 -30.25 6.40 36.09
CA GLU A 395 -31.64 6.81 36.33
C GLU A 395 -32.61 5.66 36.01
N LEU A 396 -32.38 4.90 34.95
CA LEU A 396 -33.21 3.75 34.56
C LEU A 396 -33.08 2.60 35.56
N ASN A 397 -31.87 2.27 36.00
CA ASN A 397 -31.63 1.22 36.98
C ASN A 397 -32.31 1.55 38.32
N SER A 398 -32.22 2.80 38.78
CA SER A 398 -32.91 3.25 40.00
C SER A 398 -34.44 3.06 39.88
N LYS A 399 -35.01 3.39 38.72
CA LYS A 399 -36.45 3.18 38.46
C LYS A 399 -36.83 1.70 38.36
N LEU A 400 -35.94 0.85 37.85
CA LEU A 400 -36.15 -0.60 37.82
C LEU A 400 -36.17 -1.19 39.23
N ASP A 401 -35.24 -0.78 40.09
CA ASP A 401 -35.21 -1.20 41.51
C ASP A 401 -36.47 -0.73 42.25
N GLU A 402 -36.95 0.48 41.99
CA GLU A 402 -38.22 0.99 42.52
C GLU A 402 -39.42 0.16 42.03
N LEU A 403 -39.47 -0.15 40.74
CA LEU A 403 -40.51 -0.98 40.15
C LEU A 403 -40.52 -2.40 40.73
N GLU A 404 -39.34 -2.98 40.97
CA GLU A 404 -39.20 -4.30 41.57
C GLU A 404 -39.70 -4.33 43.03
N LYS A 405 -39.40 -3.27 43.81
CA LYS A 405 -39.98 -3.09 45.16
C LYS A 405 -41.51 -3.02 45.11
N VAL A 406 -42.07 -2.25 44.19
CA VAL A 406 -43.53 -2.15 44.01
C VAL A 406 -44.12 -3.51 43.65
N LYS A 407 -43.49 -4.24 42.72
CA LYS A 407 -43.92 -5.59 42.33
C LYS A 407 -43.93 -6.56 43.52
N HIS A 408 -42.91 -6.53 44.38
CA HIS A 408 -42.91 -7.37 45.59
C HIS A 408 -44.04 -7.00 46.56
N THR A 409 -44.31 -5.70 46.76
CA THR A 409 -45.43 -5.29 47.61
C THR A 409 -46.80 -5.65 47.01
N GLU A 410 -46.96 -5.55 45.68
CA GLU A 410 -48.16 -5.96 44.97
C GLU A 410 -48.39 -7.46 45.06
N ALA A 411 -47.36 -8.27 44.83
CA ALA A 411 -47.43 -9.73 44.96
C ALA A 411 -47.84 -10.16 46.38
N LEU A 412 -47.30 -9.51 47.41
CA LEU A 412 -47.65 -9.78 48.81
C LEU A 412 -49.11 -9.39 49.12
N VAL A 413 -49.61 -8.29 48.54
CA VAL A 413 -51.02 -7.91 48.66
C VAL A 413 -51.93 -8.92 47.95
N LEU A 414 -51.54 -9.42 46.78
CA LEU A 414 -52.28 -10.45 46.04
C LEU A 414 -52.33 -11.77 46.80
N GLU A 415 -51.22 -12.23 47.37
CA GLU A 415 -51.17 -13.46 48.19
C GLU A 415 -52.09 -13.37 49.42
N LYS A 416 -52.12 -12.21 50.09
CA LYS A 416 -53.04 -11.97 51.22
C LYS A 416 -54.51 -11.95 50.80
N LEU A 417 -54.81 -11.46 49.60
CA LEU A 417 -56.17 -11.48 49.07
C LEU A 417 -56.60 -12.90 48.72
N GLU A 418 -55.69 -13.67 48.12
CA GLU A 418 -55.91 -15.07 47.76
C GLU A 418 -56.21 -15.92 49.01
N SER A 419 -55.40 -15.79 50.07
CA SER A 419 -55.65 -16.50 51.34
C SER A 419 -57.00 -16.12 51.98
N LEU A 420 -57.38 -14.84 51.93
CA LEU A 420 -58.66 -14.37 52.48
C LEU A 420 -59.87 -14.94 51.73
N VAL A 421 -59.75 -15.09 50.41
CA VAL A 421 -60.78 -15.70 49.57
C VAL A 421 -60.86 -17.19 49.83
N GLU A 422 -59.73 -17.88 49.95
CA GLU A 422 -59.66 -19.31 50.27
C GLU A 422 -60.29 -19.60 51.64
N ASP A 423 -59.90 -18.86 52.69
CA ASP A 423 -60.47 -18.98 54.05
C ASP A 423 -61.99 -18.79 54.04
N MET A 424 -62.50 -17.83 53.26
CA MET A 424 -63.92 -17.56 53.12
C MET A 424 -64.66 -18.68 52.36
N MET A 425 -64.00 -19.28 51.37
CA MET A 425 -64.54 -20.40 50.61
C MET A 425 -64.61 -21.66 51.46
N GLU A 426 -63.53 -22.01 52.17
CA GLU A 426 -63.51 -23.14 53.11
C GLU A 426 -64.59 -23.00 54.20
N SER A 427 -64.74 -21.80 54.77
CA SER A 427 -65.78 -21.51 55.77
C SER A 427 -67.19 -21.78 55.24
N ARG A 428 -67.45 -21.44 53.97
CA ARG A 428 -68.75 -21.68 53.32
C ARG A 428 -68.97 -23.14 52.95
N GLU A 429 -67.94 -23.84 52.49
CA GLU A 429 -68.04 -25.26 52.18
C GLU A 429 -68.39 -26.06 53.44
N MET A 430 -67.75 -25.76 54.57
CA MET A 430 -68.05 -26.37 55.87
C MET A 430 -69.50 -26.15 56.33
N GLU A 431 -70.12 -25.01 56.01
CA GLU A 431 -71.52 -24.73 56.32
C GLU A 431 -72.50 -25.45 55.37
N SER A 432 -72.07 -25.81 54.16
CA SER A 432 -72.95 -26.33 53.10
C SER A 432 -73.13 -27.85 53.08
N GLU A 433 -72.23 -28.63 53.70
CA GLU A 433 -72.26 -30.10 53.69
C GLU A 433 -73.51 -30.72 54.37
N HIS A 434 -74.37 -29.93 55.02
CA HIS A 434 -75.51 -30.42 55.80
C HIS A 434 -76.90 -29.99 55.29
N CYS A 435 -77.03 -29.42 54.08
CA CYS A 435 -78.33 -29.00 53.55
C CYS A 435 -78.61 -29.51 52.13
N SER A 436 -79.57 -30.44 51.99
CA SER A 436 -80.06 -30.94 50.68
C SER A 436 -81.25 -30.13 50.13
N THR A 437 -81.66 -29.05 50.80
CA THR A 437 -82.70 -28.12 50.31
C THR A 437 -82.28 -26.70 50.67
N ILE A 438 -81.60 -26.01 49.73
CA ILE A 438 -81.11 -24.64 49.93
C ILE A 438 -82.29 -23.69 49.78
N THR A 439 -82.79 -23.17 50.90
CA THR A 439 -83.76 -22.09 50.90
C THR A 439 -82.98 -20.77 50.87
N ILE A 440 -82.85 -20.17 49.68
CA ILE A 440 -82.14 -18.90 49.51
C ILE A 440 -83.06 -17.71 49.83
N SER A 441 -82.52 -16.75 50.57
CA SER A 441 -83.14 -15.47 50.90
C SER A 441 -83.50 -14.68 49.64
N ARG A 442 -84.52 -13.82 49.69
CA ARG A 442 -84.86 -12.92 48.58
C ARG A 442 -83.66 -12.09 48.12
N PHE A 443 -82.79 -11.69 49.05
CA PHE A 443 -81.55 -10.98 48.73
C PHE A 443 -80.55 -11.87 47.99
N GLU A 444 -80.40 -13.13 48.40
CA GLU A 444 -79.51 -14.09 47.74
C GLU A 444 -80.01 -14.47 46.34
N TYR A 445 -81.33 -14.59 46.18
CA TYR A 445 -81.96 -14.76 44.88
C TYR A 445 -81.70 -13.55 43.97
N GLU A 446 -81.91 -12.32 44.45
CA GLU A 446 -81.59 -11.09 43.70
C GLU A 446 -80.09 -10.99 43.40
N TYR A 447 -79.23 -11.36 44.34
CA TYR A 447 -77.77 -11.40 44.15
C TYR A 447 -77.37 -12.42 43.09
N LEU A 448 -77.85 -13.66 43.18
CA LEU A 448 -77.56 -14.73 42.22
C LEU A 448 -78.17 -14.44 40.85
N SER A 449 -79.38 -13.86 40.77
CA SER A 449 -80.00 -13.45 39.52
C SER A 449 -79.23 -12.30 38.86
N LYS A 450 -78.79 -11.31 39.64
CA LYS A 450 -77.94 -10.21 39.16
C LYS A 450 -76.54 -10.70 38.75
N HIS A 451 -75.98 -11.67 39.48
CA HIS A 451 -74.71 -12.29 39.10
C HIS A 451 -74.85 -13.19 37.89
N ALA A 452 -75.98 -13.88 37.70
CA ALA A 452 -76.25 -14.66 36.50
C ALA A 452 -76.35 -13.74 35.27
N SER A 453 -77.02 -12.59 35.40
CA SER A 453 -77.05 -11.56 34.34
C SER A 453 -75.68 -10.91 34.13
N GLN A 454 -74.89 -10.67 35.17
CA GLN A 454 -73.48 -10.23 35.02
C GLN A 454 -72.57 -11.32 34.43
N ALA A 455 -72.82 -12.59 34.73
CA ALA A 455 -72.11 -13.72 34.16
C ALA A 455 -72.42 -13.85 32.67
N GLU A 456 -73.68 -13.62 32.29
CA GLU A 456 -74.12 -13.51 30.91
C GLU A 456 -73.46 -12.30 30.23
N GLU A 457 -73.47 -11.11 30.82
CA GLU A 457 -72.77 -9.92 30.30
C GLU A 457 -71.26 -10.14 30.17
N THR A 458 -70.63 -10.82 31.13
CA THR A 458 -69.19 -11.10 31.07
C THR A 458 -68.88 -12.20 30.06
N ALA A 459 -69.76 -13.18 29.88
CA ALA A 459 -69.68 -14.15 28.80
C ALA A 459 -69.84 -13.46 27.44
N GLU A 460 -70.81 -12.56 27.28
CA GLU A 460 -70.98 -11.73 26.09
C GLU A 460 -69.76 -10.84 25.85
N LYS A 461 -69.21 -10.19 26.88
CA LYS A 461 -67.96 -9.40 26.78
C LYS A 461 -66.77 -10.28 26.40
N LYS A 462 -66.68 -11.52 26.91
CA LYS A 462 -65.65 -12.49 26.51
C LYS A 462 -65.84 -12.95 25.07
N VAL A 463 -67.07 -13.20 24.63
CA VAL A 463 -67.40 -13.53 23.23
C VAL A 463 -67.09 -12.35 22.32
N ALA A 464 -67.42 -11.12 22.72
CA ALA A 464 -67.11 -9.90 21.99
C ALA A 464 -65.59 -9.63 21.94
N ALA A 465 -64.87 -9.85 23.05
CA ALA A 465 -63.42 -9.78 23.09
C ALA A 465 -62.80 -10.85 22.20
N ALA A 466 -63.26 -12.10 22.26
CA ALA A 466 -62.81 -13.16 21.38
C ALA A 466 -63.10 -12.84 19.91
N ALA A 467 -64.28 -12.30 19.59
CA ALA A 467 -64.62 -11.82 18.25
C ALA A 467 -63.70 -10.68 17.79
N ALA A 468 -63.37 -9.73 18.67
CA ALA A 468 -62.45 -8.63 18.39
C ALA A 468 -61.01 -9.13 18.19
N TRP A 469 -60.54 -10.11 18.98
CA TRP A 469 -59.23 -10.76 18.78
C TRP A 469 -59.19 -11.53 17.45
N VAL A 470 -60.27 -12.25 17.11
CA VAL A 470 -60.39 -12.93 15.81
C VAL A 470 -60.39 -11.92 14.66
N GLU A 471 -61.06 -10.78 14.80
CA GLU A 471 -61.07 -9.72 13.79
C GLU A 471 -59.70 -9.01 13.69
N ALA A 472 -59.04 -8.74 14.82
CA ALA A 472 -57.69 -8.20 14.86
C ALA A 472 -56.68 -9.17 14.21
N LEU A 473 -56.81 -10.48 14.45
CA LEU A 473 -56.02 -11.51 13.77
C LEU A 473 -56.31 -11.56 12.27
N LYS A 474 -57.57 -11.41 11.84
CA LYS A 474 -57.94 -11.29 10.42
C LYS A 474 -57.37 -10.02 9.78
N ALA A 475 -57.33 -8.90 10.51
CA ALA A 475 -56.76 -7.65 10.03
C ALA A 475 -55.22 -7.71 9.96
N SER A 476 -54.57 -8.32 10.96
CA SER A 476 -53.13 -8.50 10.99
C SER A 476 -52.67 -9.49 9.92
N THR A 477 -53.42 -10.56 9.66
CA THR A 477 -53.13 -11.47 8.54
C THR A 477 -53.30 -10.79 7.19
N LYS A 478 -54.36 -9.99 6.97
CA LYS A 478 -54.50 -9.17 5.75
C LYS A 478 -53.34 -8.19 5.58
N SER A 479 -52.90 -7.55 6.67
CA SER A 479 -51.75 -6.64 6.66
C SER A 479 -50.45 -7.38 6.35
N PHE A 480 -50.23 -8.56 6.93
CA PHE A 480 -49.08 -9.40 6.66
C PHE A 480 -49.07 -9.85 5.20
N LEU A 481 -50.20 -10.32 4.66
CA LEU A 481 -50.36 -10.67 3.25
C LEU A 481 -50.00 -9.52 2.32
N MET A 482 -50.52 -8.31 2.58
CA MET A 482 -50.19 -7.12 1.80
C MET A 482 -48.71 -6.76 1.90
N LYS A 483 -48.10 -6.85 3.09
CA LYS A 483 -46.66 -6.60 3.29
C LYS A 483 -45.80 -7.60 2.55
N THR A 484 -46.14 -8.89 2.62
CA THR A 484 -45.44 -9.95 1.88
C THR A 484 -45.59 -9.75 0.38
N GLU A 485 -46.76 -9.37 -0.12
CA GLU A 485 -46.98 -9.07 -1.54
C GLU A 485 -46.21 -7.82 -1.99
N THR A 486 -46.12 -6.77 -1.15
CA THR A 486 -45.26 -5.61 -1.44
C THR A 486 -43.79 -5.96 -1.44
N LEU A 487 -43.34 -6.83 -0.53
CA LEU A 487 -41.94 -7.26 -0.45
C LEU A 487 -41.58 -8.15 -1.65
N MET A 488 -42.49 -9.03 -2.07
CA MET A 488 -42.31 -9.81 -3.30
C MET A 488 -42.21 -8.90 -4.53
N ARG A 489 -43.13 -7.94 -4.70
CA ARG A 489 -43.07 -6.96 -5.79
C ARG A 489 -41.81 -6.09 -5.74
N GLU A 490 -41.39 -5.66 -4.56
CA GLU A 490 -40.16 -4.91 -4.38
C GLU A 490 -38.93 -5.76 -4.74
N SER A 491 -38.91 -7.04 -4.35
CA SER A 491 -37.82 -7.96 -4.71
C SER A 491 -37.76 -8.27 -6.21
N GLU A 492 -38.90 -8.30 -6.90
CA GLU A 492 -38.95 -8.42 -8.36
C GLU A 492 -38.47 -7.15 -9.05
N MET A 493 -38.83 -5.98 -8.50
CA MET A 493 -38.36 -4.69 -8.99
C MET A 493 -36.85 -4.52 -8.78
N THR A 494 -36.30 -4.91 -7.62
CA THR A 494 -34.86 -4.84 -7.37
C THR A 494 -34.10 -5.79 -8.29
N LYS A 495 -34.60 -7.02 -8.51
CA LYS A 495 -34.01 -7.95 -9.50
C LYS A 495 -34.03 -7.37 -10.92
N ALA A 496 -35.14 -6.76 -11.34
CA ALA A 496 -35.24 -6.13 -12.64
C ALA A 496 -34.31 -4.91 -12.79
N GLU A 497 -34.10 -4.13 -11.73
CA GLU A 497 -33.17 -3.00 -11.71
C GLU A 497 -31.70 -3.50 -11.73
N GLU A 498 -31.39 -4.56 -10.97
CA GLU A 498 -30.10 -5.26 -11.01
C GLU A 498 -29.80 -5.80 -12.41
N GLU A 499 -30.75 -6.47 -13.07
CA GLU A 499 -30.59 -6.93 -14.46
C GLU A 499 -30.33 -5.78 -15.44
N ARG A 500 -31.01 -4.63 -15.27
CA ARG A 500 -30.76 -3.42 -16.09
C ARG A 500 -29.36 -2.85 -15.85
N GLU A 501 -28.88 -2.84 -14.61
CA GLU A 501 -27.53 -2.39 -14.29
C GLU A 501 -26.47 -3.37 -14.83
N VAL A 502 -26.70 -4.68 -14.70
CA VAL A 502 -25.85 -5.71 -15.30
C VAL A 502 -25.78 -5.55 -16.82
N PHE A 503 -26.91 -5.31 -17.49
CA PHE A 503 -26.92 -5.06 -18.94
C PHE A 503 -26.15 -3.79 -19.33
N ARG A 504 -26.25 -2.71 -18.53
CA ARG A 504 -25.46 -1.49 -18.74
C ARG A 504 -23.96 -1.74 -18.53
N MET A 505 -23.59 -2.51 -17.51
CA MET A 505 -22.20 -2.90 -17.25
C MET A 505 -21.67 -3.79 -18.36
N GLU A 506 -22.42 -4.79 -18.81
CA GLU A 506 -22.00 -5.70 -19.88
C GLU A 506 -21.82 -4.96 -21.21
N ARG A 507 -22.71 -4.03 -21.55
CA ARG A 507 -22.55 -3.17 -22.73
C ARG A 507 -21.30 -2.28 -22.61
N SER A 508 -21.01 -1.76 -21.42
CA SER A 508 -19.81 -0.95 -21.15
C SER A 508 -18.53 -1.79 -21.26
N LEU A 509 -18.56 -3.04 -20.79
CA LEU A 509 -17.44 -3.99 -20.91
C LEU A 509 -17.22 -4.46 -22.34
N SER A 510 -18.30 -4.72 -23.10
CA SER A 510 -18.25 -5.03 -24.52
C SER A 510 -17.60 -3.89 -25.32
N THR A 511 -18.03 -2.66 -25.07
CA THR A 511 -17.46 -1.47 -25.71
C THR A 511 -15.98 -1.33 -25.36
N LYS A 512 -15.59 -1.56 -24.11
CA LYS A 512 -14.17 -1.60 -23.69
C LYS A 512 -13.38 -2.68 -24.44
N ARG A 513 -13.89 -3.91 -24.54
CA ARG A 513 -13.24 -5.01 -25.27
C ARG A 513 -13.07 -4.72 -26.75
N LEU A 514 -14.05 -4.04 -27.38
CA LEU A 514 -14.00 -3.66 -28.80
C LEU A 514 -12.89 -2.62 -29.06
N VAL A 515 -12.81 -1.61 -28.20
CA VAL A 515 -11.74 -0.59 -28.23
C VAL A 515 -10.37 -1.23 -27.98
N GLU A 516 -10.27 -2.16 -27.02
CA GLU A 516 -9.03 -2.86 -26.71
C GLU A 516 -8.56 -3.77 -27.87
N GLY A 517 -9.51 -4.39 -28.59
CA GLY A 517 -9.26 -5.14 -29.82
C GLY A 517 -8.75 -4.27 -30.97
N GLU A 518 -9.30 -3.07 -31.15
CA GLU A 518 -8.81 -2.10 -32.15
C GLU A 518 -7.40 -1.61 -31.82
N ILE A 519 -7.11 -1.32 -30.54
CA ILE A 519 -5.77 -0.94 -30.07
C ILE A 519 -4.75 -2.06 -30.33
N GLN A 520 -5.11 -3.32 -30.05
CA GLN A 520 -4.26 -4.46 -30.37
C GLN A 520 -4.03 -4.63 -31.88
N LYS A 521 -5.05 -4.38 -32.70
CA LYS A 521 -4.94 -4.51 -34.17
C LYS A 521 -4.01 -3.45 -34.75
N ILE A 522 -4.10 -2.21 -34.28
CA ILE A 522 -3.17 -1.13 -34.64
C ILE A 522 -1.74 -1.49 -34.22
N LYS A 523 -1.58 -2.05 -33.00
CA LYS A 523 -0.27 -2.47 -32.50
C LYS A 523 0.36 -3.58 -33.33
N ARG A 524 -0.43 -4.60 -33.73
CA ARG A 524 0.03 -5.67 -34.63
C ARG A 524 0.38 -5.16 -36.03
N ASN A 525 -0.41 -4.22 -36.56
CA ASN A 525 -0.12 -3.64 -37.87
C ASN A 525 1.15 -2.77 -37.85
N SER A 526 1.45 -2.10 -36.73
CA SER A 526 2.72 -1.36 -36.61
C SER A 526 3.95 -2.26 -36.43
N GLU A 527 3.79 -3.47 -35.91
CA GLU A 527 4.90 -4.43 -35.77
C GLU A 527 5.10 -5.30 -37.04
N ALA A 528 4.08 -5.47 -37.88
CA ALA A 528 4.17 -6.26 -39.12
C ALA A 528 4.66 -5.49 -40.35
N GLU A 529 4.77 -4.16 -40.30
CA GLU A 529 5.24 -3.32 -41.42
C GLU A 529 6.76 -3.04 -41.37
N GLY A 530 7.53 -3.88 -40.67
CA GLY A 530 8.95 -4.04 -40.94
C GLY A 530 9.11 -5.18 -41.93
N TYR A 531 9.78 -4.93 -43.06
CA TYR A 531 10.17 -5.94 -44.07
C TYR A 531 9.09 -6.36 -45.08
N ILE A 532 8.83 -5.55 -46.12
CA ILE A 532 8.76 -6.02 -47.51
C ILE A 532 9.19 -4.89 -48.46
N SER A 533 10.38 -5.11 -49.02
CA SER A 533 10.83 -4.89 -50.40
C SER A 533 9.98 -4.02 -51.35
N PRO A 534 10.60 -3.02 -52.03
CA PRO A 534 9.96 -2.21 -53.06
C PRO A 534 9.79 -3.02 -54.36
N LYS A 535 8.54 -3.26 -54.78
CA LYS A 535 8.21 -3.77 -56.12
C LYS A 535 7.53 -2.70 -56.99
N PRO A 536 7.72 -2.75 -58.31
CA PRO A 536 7.54 -1.61 -59.20
C PRO A 536 6.11 -1.51 -59.79
N VAL A 537 5.69 -0.25 -59.94
CA VAL A 537 4.90 0.31 -61.05
C VAL A 537 3.76 -0.57 -61.60
N GLY A 538 2.63 -0.54 -60.88
CA GLY A 538 1.34 -1.07 -61.35
C GLY A 538 0.34 0.06 -61.64
N LYS A 539 0.23 0.37 -62.93
CA LYS A 539 -0.90 0.97 -63.71
C LYS A 539 -2.03 1.69 -62.94
N PHE A 540 -2.13 2.98 -63.29
CA PHE A 540 -3.24 3.92 -63.10
C PHE A 540 -4.66 3.34 -63.24
N THR A 541 -5.52 3.65 -62.28
CA THR A 541 -6.94 3.95 -62.53
C THR A 541 -7.29 5.28 -61.86
N PRO A 542 -7.67 6.31 -62.64
CA PRO A 542 -7.94 7.65 -62.13
C PRO A 542 -9.35 7.72 -61.53
N VAL A 543 -9.45 7.68 -60.21
CA VAL A 543 -10.72 8.02 -59.54
C VAL A 543 -10.88 9.54 -59.52
N GLN A 544 -12.06 9.94 -59.97
CA GLN A 544 -12.47 11.30 -60.30
C GLN A 544 -12.08 12.37 -59.27
N ARG A 545 -11.62 13.49 -59.83
CA ARG A 545 -11.37 14.79 -59.21
C ARG A 545 -12.47 15.21 -58.23
N GLY A 546 -12.23 15.03 -56.94
CA GLY A 546 -12.83 15.87 -55.91
C GLY A 546 -12.23 17.27 -56.00
N LYS A 547 -13.06 18.29 -56.26
CA LYS A 547 -12.64 19.68 -56.39
C LYS A 547 -11.87 20.14 -55.13
N PRO A 548 -10.70 20.79 -55.27
CA PRO A 548 -9.95 21.32 -54.14
C PRO A 548 -10.77 22.43 -53.49
N ARG A 549 -11.17 22.21 -52.24
CA ARG A 549 -11.82 23.24 -51.42
C ARG A 549 -10.76 24.32 -51.17
N ARG A 550 -10.97 25.49 -51.78
CA ARG A 550 -10.11 26.66 -51.66
C ARG A 550 -9.89 26.96 -50.18
N TYR A 551 -8.61 27.07 -49.80
CA TYR A 551 -8.17 27.60 -48.52
C TYR A 551 -8.65 29.05 -48.40
N SER A 552 -9.79 29.26 -47.75
CA SER A 552 -10.15 30.58 -47.26
C SER A 552 -9.31 30.87 -46.03
N SER A 553 -8.27 31.69 -46.24
CA SER A 553 -7.79 32.76 -45.36
C SER A 553 -8.12 32.62 -43.87
N VAL A 554 -7.07 32.34 -43.08
CA VAL A 554 -6.77 32.98 -41.78
C VAL A 554 -8.01 33.44 -41.00
N GLY A 555 -8.79 32.48 -40.50
CA GLY A 555 -9.78 32.72 -39.46
C GLY A 555 -9.11 32.47 -38.11
N THR A 556 -8.82 33.53 -37.37
CA THR A 556 -8.37 33.47 -35.98
C THR A 556 -9.32 32.58 -35.17
N PRO A 557 -8.80 31.67 -34.33
CA PRO A 557 -9.62 30.74 -33.56
C PRO A 557 -10.49 31.54 -32.59
N THR A 558 -11.79 31.62 -32.88
CA THR A 558 -12.78 32.14 -31.95
C THR A 558 -12.88 31.16 -30.79
N PHE A 559 -12.19 31.48 -29.69
CA PHE A 559 -12.40 30.84 -28.40
C PHE A 559 -13.84 31.12 -27.96
N PHE A 560 -14.71 30.12 -28.04
CA PHE A 560 -16.03 30.20 -27.43
C PHE A 560 -15.87 30.24 -25.91
N VAL A 561 -16.10 31.42 -25.32
CA VAL A 561 -16.18 31.60 -23.88
C VAL A 561 -17.44 30.90 -23.39
N ILE A 562 -17.28 29.69 -22.84
CA ILE A 562 -18.35 29.00 -22.10
C ILE A 562 -18.60 29.82 -20.84
N LYS A 563 -19.57 30.75 -20.90
CA LYS A 563 -20.09 31.45 -19.73
C LYS A 563 -20.77 30.43 -18.82
N LYS A 564 -20.03 29.89 -17.84
CA LYS A 564 -20.62 29.12 -16.74
C LYS A 564 -21.56 30.02 -15.94
N LYS A 565 -22.86 29.93 -16.21
CA LYS A 565 -23.88 30.50 -15.32
C LYS A 565 -23.83 29.72 -14.00
N LYS A 566 -23.29 30.33 -12.94
CA LYS A 566 -23.41 29.87 -11.56
C LYS A 566 -24.89 29.94 -11.16
N LYS A 567 -25.64 28.88 -11.41
CA LYS A 567 -26.99 28.71 -10.86
C LYS A 567 -26.81 28.16 -9.45
N VAL A 568 -26.75 29.05 -8.45
CA VAL A 568 -26.67 28.67 -7.04
C VAL A 568 -27.96 27.92 -6.69
N PRO A 569 -27.89 26.65 -6.23
CA PRO A 569 -29.06 25.91 -5.78
C PRO A 569 -29.67 26.64 -4.59
N ARG A 570 -30.95 27.01 -4.68
CA ARG A 570 -31.70 27.60 -3.57
C ARG A 570 -31.86 26.54 -2.47
N LEU A 571 -30.92 26.49 -1.53
CA LEU A 571 -30.96 25.63 -0.34
C LEU A 571 -32.09 26.00 0.64
N ALA A 572 -32.83 27.08 0.38
CA ALA A 572 -33.96 27.54 1.20
C ALA A 572 -35.14 26.54 1.29
N LYS A 573 -35.19 25.49 0.46
CA LYS A 573 -36.25 24.48 0.56
C LYS A 573 -36.01 23.38 1.59
N PHE A 574 -34.81 23.26 2.17
CA PHE A 574 -34.53 22.21 3.16
C PHE A 574 -34.85 22.61 4.60
N PHE A 575 -35.10 23.89 4.89
CA PHE A 575 -35.32 24.36 6.27
C PHE A 575 -36.74 24.81 6.60
N SER A 576 -37.71 24.75 5.67
CA SER A 576 -39.08 25.22 5.94
C SER A 576 -40.06 24.15 6.43
N ARG A 577 -39.59 23.08 7.10
CA ARG A 577 -40.48 22.02 7.64
C ARG A 577 -40.32 21.77 9.14
N ARG A 578 -39.92 22.81 9.89
CA ARG A 578 -40.04 22.88 11.36
C ARG A 578 -40.83 24.14 11.73
N SER A 579 -42.15 24.01 11.72
CA SER A 579 -43.10 24.84 12.48
C SER A 579 -44.32 24.00 12.74
#